data_AF-A0A1G4VD43-F1
#
_entry.id   AF-A0A1G4VD43-F1
#
_cell.length_a   1.000
_cell.length_b   1.000
_cell.length_c   1.000
_cell.angle_alpha   90.00
_cell.angle_beta   90.00
_cell.angle_gamma   90.00
#
_symmetry.space_group_name_H-M   'P 1'
#
loop_
_entity.id
_entity.type
_entity.pdbx_description
1 polymer ?
#
loop_
_entity_poly.entity_id
_entity_poly.type
_entity_poly.pdbx_seq_one_letter_code
_entity_poly.pdbx_strand_id
1 'polypeptide(L)'
;MDNKDKYGIKMRKFCAEHEEAVRKELAEKGASQKLLDRHLEKLRWLQHERLIHLIVLLLTAICELFALYLAFVALKTVVAFAVSLVILVVLFFYVCHYFFLENTTQHWYRIAEEIMDGLDK
;
A
#
# COMPACT_ATOMS: atom_id res chain seq x y z
N MET A 1 -20.13 12.55 15.43
CA MET A 1 -19.08 11.69 14.86
C MET A 1 -19.22 11.74 13.35
N ASP A 2 -18.23 12.29 12.66
CA ASP A 2 -18.25 12.43 11.19
C ASP A 2 -18.28 11.02 10.56
N ASN A 3 -19.32 10.71 9.78
CA ASN A 3 -19.63 9.37 9.24
C ASN A 3 -18.78 9.02 8.00
N LYS A 4 -17.68 9.75 7.75
CA LYS A 4 -17.00 9.75 6.45
C LYS A 4 -16.22 8.47 6.13
N ASP A 5 -15.84 7.69 7.14
CA ASP A 5 -14.92 6.55 6.95
C ASP A 5 -15.48 5.20 7.45
N LYS A 6 -16.80 5.09 7.65
CA LYS A 6 -17.46 3.89 8.20
C LYS A 6 -17.20 2.60 7.38
N TYR A 7 -16.94 2.74 6.07
CA TYR A 7 -16.76 1.61 5.14
C TYR A 7 -15.36 1.52 4.54
N GLY A 8 -14.41 2.32 5.03
CA GLY A 8 -13.03 2.30 4.55
C GLY A 8 -12.41 3.69 4.49
N ILE A 9 -11.09 3.70 4.45
CA ILE A 9 -10.28 4.92 4.44
C ILE A 9 -9.65 5.06 3.05
N LYS A 10 -9.71 6.26 2.47
CA LYS A 10 -8.97 6.57 1.24
C LYS A 10 -7.48 6.68 1.55
N MET A 11 -6.72 5.61 1.31
CA MET A 11 -5.30 5.54 1.70
C MET A 11 -4.46 6.72 1.21
N ARG A 12 -4.65 7.18 -0.03
CA ARG A 12 -3.96 8.38 -0.54
C ARG A 12 -4.19 9.62 0.33
N LYS A 13 -5.45 9.84 0.72
CA LYS A 13 -5.84 10.98 1.55
C LYS A 13 -5.29 10.82 2.98
N PHE A 14 -5.44 9.63 3.55
CA PHE A 14 -4.87 9.30 4.87
C PHE A 14 -3.37 9.57 4.94
N CYS A 15 -2.62 9.15 3.92
CA CYS A 15 -1.17 9.35 3.90
C CYS A 15 -0.81 10.84 3.81
N ALA A 16 -1.50 11.59 2.95
CA ALA A 16 -1.28 13.03 2.78
C ALA A 16 -1.59 13.80 4.08
N GLU A 17 -2.74 13.54 4.70
CA GLU A 17 -3.14 14.18 5.96
C GLU A 17 -2.19 13.84 7.11
N HIS A 18 -1.69 12.60 7.17
CA HIS A 18 -0.71 12.23 8.19
C HIS A 18 0.62 12.96 7.98
N GLU A 19 1.13 13.01 6.75
CA GLU A 19 2.38 13.69 6.43
C GLU A 19 2.29 15.19 6.75
N GLU A 20 1.20 15.85 6.36
CA GLU A 20 0.97 17.26 6.68
C GLU A 20 0.97 17.50 8.20
N ALA A 21 0.28 16.64 8.96
CA ALA A 21 0.26 16.73 10.42
C ALA A 21 1.64 16.53 11.05
N VAL A 22 2.45 15.58 10.54
CA VAL A 22 3.82 15.36 11.02
C VAL A 22 4.70 16.56 10.73
N ARG A 23 4.68 17.09 9.50
CA ARG A 23 5.48 18.25 9.11
C ARG A 23 5.13 19.50 9.92
N LYS A 24 3.83 19.72 10.15
CA LYS A 24 3.36 20.83 10.99
C LYS A 24 3.87 20.70 12.42
N GLU A 25 3.73 19.53 13.04
CA GLU A 25 4.18 19.30 14.41
C GLU A 25 5.70 19.43 14.54
N LEU A 26 6.45 18.93 13.55
CA LEU A 26 7.91 19.05 13.51
C LEU A 26 8.36 20.52 13.41
N ALA A 27 7.65 21.35 12.63
CA ALA A 27 7.95 22.77 12.50
C ALA A 27 7.59 23.60 13.74
N GLU A 28 6.49 23.28 14.43
CA GLU A 28 6.00 24.04 15.58
C GLU A 28 6.68 23.65 16.90
N LYS A 29 6.94 22.35 17.10
CA LYS A 29 7.36 21.78 18.38
C LYS A 29 8.71 21.05 18.32
N GLY A 30 9.26 20.85 17.13
CA GLY A 30 10.47 20.06 16.93
C GLY A 30 10.23 18.56 17.03
N ALA A 31 11.33 17.80 16.96
CA ALA A 31 11.28 16.35 17.11
C ALA A 31 10.93 15.97 18.55
N SER A 32 10.11 14.92 18.72
CA SER A 32 9.80 14.35 20.03
C SER A 32 9.60 12.84 19.92
N GLN A 33 9.95 12.10 20.97
CA GLN A 33 9.78 10.64 20.99
C GLN A 33 8.33 10.25 20.71
N LYS A 34 7.37 11.02 21.27
CA LYS A 34 5.94 10.81 21.04
C LYS A 34 5.53 10.99 19.58
N LEU A 35 6.13 11.93 18.86
CA LEU A 35 5.89 12.14 17.42
C LEU A 35 6.42 10.95 16.62
N LEU A 36 7.64 10.49 16.95
CA LEU A 36 8.28 9.34 16.32
C LEU A 36 7.45 8.07 16.53
N ASP A 37 7.08 7.75 17.77
CA ASP A 37 6.31 6.54 18.09
C ASP A 37 4.98 6.50 17.33
N ARG A 38 4.27 7.64 17.26
CA ARG A 38 3.01 7.76 16.52
C ARG A 38 3.21 7.62 15.01
N HIS A 39 4.31 8.14 14.46
CA HIS A 39 4.63 8.01 13.04
C HIS A 39 4.97 6.55 12.69
N LEU A 40 5.80 5.89 13.52
CA LEU A 40 6.17 4.48 13.37
C LEU A 40 4.96 3.54 13.47
N GLU A 41 3.99 3.86 14.32
CA GLU A 41 2.73 3.08 14.39
C GLU A 41 1.95 3.14 13.08
N LYS A 42 1.80 4.31 12.48
CA LYS A 42 1.10 4.46 11.19
C LYS A 42 1.90 3.87 10.03
N LEU A 43 3.22 3.99 10.08
CA LEU A 43 4.12 3.32 9.14
C LEU A 43 3.95 1.80 9.19
N ARG A 44 3.83 1.21 10.39
CA ARG A 44 3.52 -0.22 10.55
C ARG A 44 2.18 -0.62 9.92
N TRP A 45 1.15 0.23 10.01
CA TRP A 45 -0.12 -0.04 9.32
C TRP A 45 0.06 -0.08 7.80
N LEU A 46 0.82 0.85 7.22
CA LEU A 46 1.15 0.83 5.78
C LEU A 46 1.96 -0.41 5.39
N GLN A 47 2.95 -0.79 6.20
CA GLN A 47 3.72 -2.00 5.97
C GLN A 47 2.84 -3.26 5.99
N HIS A 48 1.88 -3.33 6.90
CA HIS A 48 0.93 -4.43 6.97
C HIS A 48 0.04 -4.49 5.72
N GLU A 49 -0.56 -3.37 5.32
CA GLU A 49 -1.38 -3.29 4.12
C GLU A 49 -0.59 -3.70 2.87
N ARG A 50 0.65 -3.21 2.74
CA ARG A 50 1.57 -3.58 1.65
C ARG A 50 1.86 -5.09 1.62
N LEU A 51 2.08 -5.70 2.79
CA LEU A 51 2.33 -7.14 2.89
C LEU A 51 1.11 -7.96 2.46
N ILE A 52 -0.08 -7.59 2.93
CA ILE A 52 -1.32 -8.27 2.52
C ILE A 52 -1.54 -8.10 1.02
N HIS A 53 -1.31 -6.91 0.48
CA HIS A 53 -1.38 -6.67 -0.97
C HIS A 53 -0.39 -7.55 -1.75
N LEU A 54 0.84 -7.73 -1.27
CA LEU A 54 1.82 -8.62 -1.90
C LEU A 54 1.33 -10.07 -1.91
N ILE A 55 0.78 -10.56 -0.80
CA ILE A 55 0.26 -11.93 -0.69
C ILE A 55 -0.88 -12.15 -1.69
N VAL A 56 -1.83 -11.22 -1.75
CA VAL A 56 -2.95 -11.31 -2.69
C VAL A 56 -2.45 -11.22 -4.13
N LEU A 57 -1.50 -10.32 -4.43
CA LEU A 57 -0.89 -10.18 -5.75
C LEU A 57 -0.21 -11.48 -6.20
N LEU A 58 0.56 -12.12 -5.33
CA LEU A 58 1.22 -13.40 -5.62
C LEU A 58 0.20 -14.51 -5.88
N LEU A 59 -0.86 -14.58 -5.08
CA LEU A 59 -1.94 -15.55 -5.29
C LEU A 59 -2.64 -15.32 -6.63
N THR A 60 -2.97 -14.07 -6.96
CA THR A 60 -3.59 -13.71 -8.25
C THR A 60 -2.65 -14.02 -9.42
N ALA A 61 -1.35 -13.80 -9.29
CA ALA A 61 -0.38 -14.17 -10.31
C ALA A 61 -0.31 -15.68 -10.55
N ILE A 62 -0.37 -16.50 -9.48
CA ILE A 62 -0.44 -17.97 -9.61
C ILE A 62 -1.73 -18.38 -10.31
N CYS A 63 -2.88 -17.79 -9.94
CA CYS A 63 -4.15 -18.03 -10.62
C CYS A 63 -4.09 -17.65 -12.10
N GLU A 64 -3.41 -16.55 -12.45
CA GLU A 64 -3.23 -16.12 -13.84
C GLU A 64 -2.39 -17.11 -14.63
N LEU A 65 -1.27 -17.59 -14.08
CA LEU A 65 -0.44 -18.61 -14.72
C LEU A 65 -1.25 -19.90 -15.00
N PHE A 66 -2.10 -20.30 -14.05
CA PHE A 66 -3.00 -21.44 -14.25
C PHE A 66 -4.06 -21.16 -15.31
N ALA A 67 -4.66 -19.96 -15.32
CA ALA A 67 -5.63 -19.55 -16.34
C ALA A 67 -5.01 -19.54 -17.74
N LEU A 68 -3.77 -19.05 -17.88
CA LEU A 68 -3.00 -19.09 -19.12
C LEU A 68 -2.74 -20.53 -19.58
N TYR A 69 -2.38 -21.44 -18.66
CA TYR A 69 -2.23 -22.86 -18.99
C TYR A 69 -3.54 -23.45 -19.54
N LEU A 70 -4.68 -23.16 -18.92
CA LEU A 70 -5.98 -23.61 -19.40
C LEU A 70 -6.30 -23.01 -20.78
N ALA A 71 -6.02 -21.72 -20.98
CA ALA A 71 -6.32 -21.01 -22.23
C ALA A 71 -5.46 -21.50 -23.40
N PHE A 72 -4.15 -21.68 -23.21
CA PHE A 72 -3.24 -22.00 -24.31
C PHE A 72 -2.96 -23.50 -24.49
N VAL A 73 -3.01 -24.29 -23.42
CA VAL A 73 -2.60 -25.71 -23.45
C VAL A 73 -3.79 -26.64 -23.33
N ALA A 74 -4.57 -26.55 -22.25
CA ALA A 74 -5.57 -27.56 -21.93
C ALA A 74 -6.87 -27.41 -22.74
N LEU A 75 -7.57 -26.27 -22.61
CA LEU A 75 -8.93 -26.08 -23.12
C LEU A 75 -8.98 -25.39 -24.49
N LYS A 76 -8.16 -24.35 -24.71
CA LYS A 76 -8.12 -23.59 -25.97
C LYS A 76 -9.47 -22.99 -26.41
N THR A 77 -10.34 -22.66 -25.45
CA THR A 77 -11.65 -22.06 -25.72
C THR A 77 -11.64 -20.55 -25.51
N VAL A 78 -12.51 -19.83 -26.23
CA VAL A 78 -12.68 -18.36 -26.08
C VAL A 78 -13.02 -17.99 -24.63
N VAL A 79 -13.78 -18.82 -23.93
CA VAL A 79 -14.13 -18.61 -22.51
C VAL A 79 -12.88 -18.64 -21.62
N ALA A 80 -11.96 -19.58 -21.84
CA ALA A 80 -10.72 -19.66 -21.06
C ALA A 80 -9.83 -18.42 -21.28
N PHE A 81 -9.74 -17.91 -22.51
CA PHE A 81 -9.05 -16.65 -22.81
C PHE A 81 -9.72 -15.45 -22.15
N ALA A 82 -11.05 -15.38 -22.16
CA ALA A 82 -11.79 -14.29 -21.51
C ALA A 82 -11.55 -14.27 -19.99
N VAL A 83 -11.52 -15.44 -19.34
CA VAL A 83 -11.22 -15.55 -17.90
C VAL A 83 -9.79 -15.08 -17.58
N SER A 84 -8.78 -15.53 -18.34
CA SER A 84 -7.40 -15.05 -18.18
C SER A 84 -7.32 -13.53 -18.39
N LEU A 85 -8.00 -12.98 -19.40
CA LEU A 85 -8.00 -11.52 -19.62
C LEU A 85 -8.57 -10.76 -18.42
N VAL A 86 -9.66 -11.24 -17.81
CA VAL A 86 -10.25 -10.61 -16.62
C VAL A 86 -9.29 -10.65 -15.44
N ILE A 87 -8.66 -11.81 -15.17
CA ILE A 87 -7.70 -11.96 -14.08
C ILE A 87 -6.46 -11.08 -14.34
N LEU A 88 -5.98 -10.99 -15.58
CA LEU A 88 -4.87 -10.11 -15.97
C LEU A 88 -5.17 -8.63 -15.70
N VAL A 89 -6.39 -8.16 -16.00
CA VAL A 89 -6.80 -6.78 -15.68
C VAL A 89 -6.80 -6.54 -14.18
N VAL A 90 -7.30 -7.49 -13.38
CA VAL A 90 -7.25 -7.42 -11.92
C VAL A 90 -5.79 -7.37 -11.45
N LEU A 91 -4.94 -8.27 -11.95
CA LEU A 91 -3.52 -8.34 -11.62
C LEU A 91 -2.83 -7.00 -11.88
N PHE A 92 -3.10 -6.37 -13.03
CA PHE A 92 -2.56 -5.05 -13.36
C PHE A 92 -2.94 -3.99 -12.31
N PHE A 93 -4.21 -3.91 -11.92
CA PHE A 93 -4.64 -2.98 -10.87
C PHE A 93 -3.95 -3.24 -9.52
N TYR A 94 -3.78 -4.50 -9.14
CA TYR A 94 -3.07 -4.88 -7.91
C TYR A 94 -1.59 -4.48 -7.95
N VAL A 95 -0.91 -4.67 -9.09
CA VAL A 95 0.49 -4.23 -9.27
C VAL A 95 0.60 -2.71 -9.12
N CYS A 96 -0.27 -1.95 -9.79
CA CYS A 96 -0.28 -0.49 -9.67
C CYS A 96 -0.51 -0.02 -8.23
N HIS A 97 -1.43 -0.67 -7.50
CA HIS A 97 -1.70 -0.34 -6.11
C HIS A 97 -0.52 -0.67 -5.20
N TYR A 98 0.13 -1.82 -5.42
CA TYR A 98 1.31 -2.24 -4.67
C TYR A 98 2.43 -1.20 -4.76
N PHE A 99 2.76 -0.73 -5.96
CA PHE A 99 3.80 0.29 -6.15
C PHE A 99 3.48 1.61 -5.43
N PHE A 100 2.21 2.01 -5.38
CA PHE A 100 1.80 3.17 -4.60
C PHE A 100 2.09 2.99 -3.10
N LEU A 101 1.75 1.84 -2.53
CA LEU A 101 1.99 1.55 -1.11
C LEU A 101 3.49 1.45 -0.80
N GLU A 102 4.27 0.78 -1.67
CA GLU A 102 5.72 0.67 -1.57
C GLU A 102 6.38 2.06 -1.52
N ASN A 103 6.12 2.90 -2.53
CA ASN A 103 6.73 4.23 -2.62
C ASN A 103 6.38 5.11 -1.41
N THR A 104 5.13 5.04 -0.94
CA THR A 104 4.68 5.80 0.23
C THR A 104 5.36 5.31 1.51
N THR A 105 5.50 4.00 1.68
CA THR A 105 6.18 3.39 2.83
C THR A 105 7.65 3.80 2.85
N GLN A 106 8.33 3.74 1.70
CA GLN A 106 9.73 4.14 1.57
C GLN A 106 9.94 5.64 1.84
N HIS A 107 9.00 6.48 1.40
CA HIS A 107 9.00 7.90 1.73
C HIS A 107 8.86 8.14 3.24
N TRP A 108 7.99 7.39 3.92
CA TRP A 108 7.82 7.51 5.36
C TRP A 108 9.02 6.99 6.17
N TYR A 109 9.82 6.06 5.65
CA TYR A 109 11.10 5.71 6.29
C TYR A 109 12.02 6.94 6.42
N ARG A 110 12.10 7.75 5.36
CA ARG A 110 12.91 8.98 5.38
C ARG A 110 12.39 10.01 6.38
N ILE A 111 11.06 10.10 6.53
CA ILE A 111 10.45 10.99 7.54
C ILE A 111 10.77 10.49 8.95
N ALA A 112 10.73 9.18 9.19
CA ALA A 112 11.12 8.60 10.47
C ALA A 112 12.59 8.91 10.81
N GLU A 113 13.49 8.75 9.83
CA GLU A 113 14.92 9.12 9.96
C GLU A 113 15.08 10.61 10.28
N GLU A 114 14.38 11.50 9.58
CA GLU A 114 14.41 12.95 9.84
C GLU A 114 13.98 13.30 11.29
N ILE A 115 12.94 12.64 11.80
CA ILE A 115 12.49 12.83 13.19
C ILE A 115 13.55 12.30 14.16
N MET A 116 14.14 11.12 13.90
CA MET A 116 15.20 10.54 14.72
C MET A 116 16.42 11.45 14.80
N ASP A 117 16.92 11.94 13.67
CA ASP A 117 18.05 12.87 13.60
C ASP A 117 17.77 14.19 14.32
N GLY A 118 16.49 14.58 14.42
CA GLY A 118 16.05 15.73 15.19
C GLY A 118 16.01 15.50 16.70
N LEU A 119 15.95 14.25 17.17
CA LEU A 119 16.00 13.89 18.59
C LEU A 119 17.42 13.86 19.14
N ASP A 120 18.39 13.55 18.29
CA ASP A 120 19.81 13.46 18.65
C ASP A 120 20.52 14.84 18.68
N LYS A 121 19.80 15.93 18.38
CA LYS A 121 20.27 17.32 18.38
C LYS A 121 19.79 18.09 19.61
#